data_AF-A0A8R7UPL5-F1
#
_entry.id   AF-A0A8R7UPL5-F1
#
_cell.length_a   1.000
_cell.length_b   1.000
_cell.length_c   1.000
_cell.angle_alpha   90.00
_cell.angle_beta   90.00
_cell.angle_gamma   90.00
#
_symmetry.space_group_name_H-M   'P 1'
#
loop_
_entity.id
_entity.type
_entity.pdbx_description
1 polymer ?
#
loop_
_entity_poly.entity_id
_entity_poly.type
_entity_poly.pdbx_seq_one_letter_code
_entity_poly.pdbx_strand_id
1 'polypeptide(L)'
;MYTFVFLWTPALSPNDEDIPHGFIFATFMLSSMLGSSIASRLLARKMKVEGYMQIVFAVSAFTLLLPVATSLLVPTSSVKGSGISFGGSLQLLGFCTFESCVGIFWPSIMKMRSQYIPEEARSTIMNFFRIPLNLFVCVVLYNVNAFPITVMFGMCSIFLLMVAILQRRLMLVADLHKLSTKSQEMTAQDEPLNP
;
A
#
# COMPACT_ATOMS: atom_id res chain seq x y z
N MET A 1 2.10 -2.99 -5.88
CA MET A 1 3.16 -2.36 -6.67
C MET A 1 3.37 -3.09 -8.00
N TYR A 2 3.90 -4.32 -8.04
CA TYR A 2 4.17 -5.01 -9.32
C TYR A 2 2.97 -5.09 -10.26
N THR A 3 1.83 -5.58 -9.77
CA THR A 3 0.58 -5.63 -10.55
C THR A 3 0.15 -4.25 -11.06
N PHE A 4 0.31 -3.20 -10.24
CA PHE A 4 0.00 -1.83 -10.63
C PHE A 4 0.91 -1.34 -11.77
N VAL A 5 2.22 -1.58 -11.69
CA VAL A 5 3.21 -1.19 -12.71
C VAL A 5 2.94 -1.84 -14.07
N PHE A 6 2.34 -3.03 -14.10
CA PHE A 6 1.92 -3.68 -15.34
C PHE A 6 0.54 -3.23 -15.84
N LEU A 7 -0.39 -2.89 -14.94
CA LEU A 7 -1.77 -2.57 -15.30
C LEU A 7 -2.04 -1.09 -15.57
N TRP A 8 -1.20 -0.16 -15.11
CA TRP A 8 -1.48 1.27 -15.29
C TRP A 8 -1.43 1.71 -16.77
N THR A 9 -0.56 1.10 -17.58
CA THR A 9 -0.43 1.41 -19.01
C THR A 9 -1.72 1.07 -19.79
N PRO A 10 -2.25 -0.17 -19.75
CA PRO A 10 -3.52 -0.48 -20.41
C PRO A 10 -4.73 0.19 -19.74
N ALA A 11 -4.65 0.55 -18.46
CA ALA A 11 -5.73 1.28 -17.78
C ALA A 11 -5.84 2.74 -18.25
N LEU A 12 -4.74 3.37 -18.66
CA LEU A 12 -4.70 4.79 -19.02
C LEU A 12 -4.71 5.02 -20.54
N SER A 13 -4.22 4.06 -21.34
CA SER A 13 -4.30 4.10 -22.81
C SER A 13 -4.98 2.82 -23.35
N PRO A 14 -6.31 2.71 -23.26
CA PRO A 14 -7.04 1.56 -23.80
C PRO A 14 -7.12 1.55 -25.35
N ASN A 15 -6.75 2.64 -26.03
CA ASN A 15 -6.86 2.80 -27.50
C ASN A 15 -5.54 3.17 -28.19
N ASP A 16 -4.37 2.88 -27.59
CA ASP A 16 -3.05 3.26 -28.13
C ASP A 16 -2.93 4.76 -28.46
N GLU A 17 -3.51 5.62 -27.62
CA GLU A 17 -3.29 7.07 -27.74
C GLU A 17 -1.83 7.41 -27.39
N ASP A 18 -1.22 8.33 -28.14
CA ASP A 18 0.13 8.86 -27.92
C ASP A 18 0.19 9.69 -26.63
N ILE A 19 0.20 8.99 -25.49
CA ILE A 19 0.36 9.59 -24.17
C ILE A 19 1.86 9.55 -23.82
N PRO A 20 2.45 10.63 -23.27
CA PRO A 20 3.84 10.62 -22.82
C PRO A 20 4.03 9.71 -21.58
N HIS A 21 4.16 8.40 -21.81
CA HIS A 21 4.32 7.38 -20.76
C HIS A 21 5.50 7.70 -19.83
N GLY A 22 6.60 8.22 -20.37
CA GLY A 22 7.77 8.61 -19.58
C GLY A 22 7.48 9.72 -18.57
N PHE A 23 6.64 10.70 -18.94
CA PHE A 23 6.27 11.81 -18.04
C PHE A 23 5.35 11.35 -16.90
N ILE A 24 4.40 10.46 -17.21
CA ILE A 24 3.50 9.87 -16.20
C ILE A 24 4.30 9.00 -15.24
N PHE A 25 5.20 8.17 -15.76
CA PHE A 25 6.08 7.35 -14.93
C PHE A 25 6.99 8.21 -14.04
N ALA A 26 7.53 9.30 -14.57
CA ALA A 26 8.31 10.26 -13.77
C ALA A 26 7.46 10.90 -12.66
N THR A 27 6.19 11.20 -12.93
CA THR A 27 5.24 11.74 -11.94
C THR A 27 4.96 10.71 -10.83
N PHE A 28 4.81 9.42 -11.18
CA PHE A 28 4.67 8.34 -10.21
C PHE A 28 5.91 8.18 -9.34
N MET A 29 7.10 8.21 -9.95
CA MET A 29 8.36 8.18 -9.22
C MET A 29 8.48 9.36 -8.25
N LEU A 30 8.17 10.58 -8.71
CA LEU A 30 8.15 11.77 -7.87
C LEU A 30 7.17 11.64 -6.69
N SER A 31 5.95 11.16 -6.96
CA SER A 31 4.94 10.89 -5.93
C SER A 31 5.43 9.90 -4.88
N SER A 32 6.06 8.80 -5.29
CA SER A 32 6.62 7.79 -4.38
C SER A 32 7.77 8.36 -3.51
N MET A 33 8.60 9.26 -4.06
CA MET A 33 9.65 9.95 -3.30
C MET A 33 9.08 10.94 -2.29
N LEU A 34 8.02 11.66 -2.65
CA LEU A 34 7.29 12.53 -1.72
C LEU A 34 6.70 11.72 -0.56
N GLY A 35 6.04 10.59 -0.85
CA GLY A 35 5.54 9.67 0.16
C GLY A 35 6.63 9.16 1.12
N SER A 36 7.77 8.76 0.58
CA SER A 36 8.93 8.29 1.37
C SER A 36 9.49 9.37 2.30
N SER A 37 9.50 10.62 1.81
CA SER A 37 9.94 11.80 2.58
C SER A 37 8.97 12.12 3.72
N ILE A 38 7.66 12.06 3.45
CA ILE A 38 6.61 12.23 4.46
C ILE A 38 6.74 11.16 5.56
N ALA A 39 6.93 9.90 5.16
CA ALA A 39 7.13 8.81 6.10
C ALA A 39 8.38 8.99 6.96
N SER A 40 9.51 9.42 6.36
CA SER A 40 10.74 9.71 7.11
C SER A 40 10.51 10.76 8.19
N ARG A 41 9.75 11.83 7.89
CA ARG A 41 9.36 12.85 8.86
C ARG A 41 8.41 12.32 9.94
N LEU A 42 7.43 11.50 9.57
CA LEU A 42 6.51 10.85 10.52
C LEU A 42 7.27 9.92 11.49
N LEU A 43 8.22 9.16 10.96
CA LEU A 43 9.07 8.24 11.72
C LEU A 43 9.99 9.00 12.69
N ALA A 44 10.49 10.18 12.31
CA ALA A 44 11.27 11.06 13.15
C ALA A 44 10.45 11.65 14.32
N ARG A 45 9.15 11.92 14.12
CA ARG A 45 8.25 12.43 15.17
C ARG A 45 7.76 11.36 16.17
N LYS A 46 8.31 10.13 16.14
CA LYS A 46 7.91 9.00 17.00
C LYS A 46 6.40 8.67 16.97
N MET A 47 5.70 9.02 15.89
CA MET A 47 4.29 8.62 15.75
C MET A 47 4.18 7.09 15.67
N LYS A 48 3.13 6.52 16.27
CA LYS A 48 2.85 5.08 16.19
C LYS A 48 2.71 4.68 14.72
N VAL A 49 3.62 3.81 14.26
CA VAL A 49 3.66 3.36 12.86
C VAL A 49 2.40 2.59 12.52
N GLU A 50 1.83 1.86 13.47
CA GLU A 50 0.61 1.11 13.23
C GLU A 50 -0.58 2.01 12.86
N GLY A 51 -0.66 3.22 13.45
CA GLY A 51 -1.81 4.12 13.30
C GLY A 51 -1.93 4.74 11.92
N TYR A 52 -0.87 5.38 11.45
CA TYR A 52 -0.91 6.02 10.13
C TYR A 52 -0.87 5.00 9.00
N MET A 53 -0.26 3.82 9.19
CA MET A 53 -0.23 2.76 8.17
C MET A 53 -1.62 2.23 7.84
N GLN A 54 -2.53 2.16 8.83
CA GLN A 54 -3.92 1.80 8.57
C GLN A 54 -4.60 2.78 7.60
N ILE A 55 -4.37 4.09 7.79
CA ILE A 55 -4.92 5.13 6.91
C ILE A 55 -4.31 4.99 5.51
N VAL A 56 -3.00 4.75 5.41
CA VAL A 56 -2.31 4.54 4.13
C VAL A 56 -2.90 3.34 3.36
N PHE A 57 -3.17 2.22 4.03
CA PHE A 57 -3.80 1.07 3.39
C PHE A 57 -5.25 1.34 2.98
N ALA A 58 -6.04 2.04 3.80
CA ALA A 58 -7.41 2.40 3.48
C ALA A 58 -7.48 3.36 2.28
N VAL A 59 -6.62 4.38 2.25
CA VAL A 59 -6.50 5.31 1.11
C VAL A 59 -6.06 4.55 -0.14
N SER A 60 -5.09 3.63 -0.03
CA SER A 60 -4.66 2.80 -1.17
C SER A 60 -5.78 1.90 -1.71
N ALA A 61 -6.62 1.34 -0.84
CA ALA A 61 -7.77 0.53 -1.26
C ALA A 61 -8.80 1.38 -2.00
N PHE A 62 -9.07 2.60 -1.50
CA PHE A 62 -9.98 3.55 -2.13
C PHE A 62 -9.48 4.05 -3.49
N THR A 63 -8.19 4.37 -3.61
CA THR A 63 -7.61 4.84 -4.86
C THR A 63 -7.58 3.76 -5.94
N LEU A 64 -7.44 2.48 -5.58
CA LEU A 64 -7.56 1.36 -6.53
C LEU A 64 -9.01 1.00 -6.86
N LEU A 65 -9.99 1.44 -6.07
CA LEU A 65 -11.41 1.35 -6.43
C LEU A 65 -11.83 2.45 -7.42
N LEU A 66 -11.10 3.56 -7.50
CA LEU A 66 -11.40 4.67 -8.42
C LEU A 66 -11.47 4.23 -9.89
N PRO A 67 -10.47 3.50 -10.45
CA PRO A 67 -10.52 3.00 -11.83
C PRO A 67 -11.68 2.01 -12.08
N VAL A 68 -12.05 1.23 -11.07
CA VAL A 68 -13.19 0.30 -11.11
C VAL A 68 -14.51 1.09 -11.12
N ALA A 69 -14.64 2.09 -10.27
CA ALA A 69 -15.83 2.94 -10.22
C ALA A 69 -15.97 3.79 -11.48
N THR A 70 -14.89 4.35 -12.02
CA THR A 70 -14.96 5.15 -13.26
C THR A 70 -15.27 4.30 -14.49
N SER A 71 -14.76 3.06 -14.57
CA SER A 71 -15.13 2.13 -15.65
C SER A 71 -16.58 1.65 -15.58
N LEU A 72 -17.19 1.61 -14.38
CA LEU A 72 -18.60 1.24 -14.19
C LEU A 72 -19.56 2.42 -14.33
N LEU A 73 -19.18 3.63 -13.89
CA LEU A 73 -20.04 4.82 -13.89
C LEU A 73 -19.97 5.63 -15.18
N VAL A 74 -18.89 5.52 -15.94
CA VAL A 74 -18.72 6.21 -17.22
C VAL A 74 -18.49 5.14 -18.29
N PRO A 75 -19.55 4.55 -18.88
CA PRO A 75 -19.39 3.85 -20.14
C PRO A 75 -18.81 4.88 -21.12
N THR A 76 -17.80 4.47 -21.88
CA THR A 76 -17.02 5.29 -22.81
C THR A 76 -17.90 6.09 -23.77
N SER A 77 -18.39 7.24 -23.33
CA SER A 77 -18.93 8.28 -24.19
C SER A 77 -17.74 8.88 -24.91
N SER A 78 -17.44 8.30 -26.07
CA SER A 78 -16.52 8.79 -27.08
C SER A 78 -16.86 10.24 -27.45
N VAL A 79 -16.36 11.19 -26.67
CA VAL A 79 -16.25 12.59 -27.10
C VAL A 79 -14.76 12.87 -27.20
N LYS A 80 -14.26 12.81 -28.44
CA LYS A 80 -12.96 13.33 -28.87
C LYS A 80 -12.84 14.80 -28.48
N GLY A 81 -12.43 15.05 -27.25
CA GLY A 81 -11.91 16.33 -26.80
C GLY A 81 -10.39 16.22 -26.83
N SER A 82 -9.73 17.15 -27.52
CA SER A 82 -8.28 17.27 -27.68
C SER A 82 -7.56 17.67 -26.37
N GLY A 83 -7.78 16.91 -25.30
CA GLY A 83 -7.21 17.15 -23.97
C GLY A 83 -7.48 15.98 -23.03
N ILE A 84 -6.72 15.88 -21.94
CA ILE A 84 -6.87 14.83 -20.93
C ILE A 84 -8.32 14.84 -20.43
N SER A 85 -9.09 13.80 -20.78
CA SER A 85 -10.46 13.64 -20.30
C SER A 85 -10.51 13.72 -18.78
N PHE A 86 -11.56 14.31 -18.23
CA PHE A 86 -11.76 14.42 -16.78
C PHE A 86 -11.62 13.05 -16.07
N GLY A 87 -12.05 11.97 -16.74
CA GLY A 87 -11.85 10.60 -16.27
C GLY A 87 -10.38 10.17 -16.19
N GLY A 88 -9.56 10.49 -17.19
CA GLY A 88 -8.13 10.19 -17.21
C GLY A 88 -7.34 11.00 -16.18
N SER A 89 -7.70 12.27 -15.97
CA SER A 89 -7.12 13.11 -14.91
C SER A 89 -7.41 12.55 -13.52
N LEU A 90 -8.65 12.08 -13.29
CA LEU A 90 -9.05 11.48 -12.01
C LEU A 90 -8.34 10.13 -11.76
N GLN A 91 -8.18 9.31 -12.80
CA GLN A 91 -7.40 8.06 -12.73
C GLN A 91 -5.93 8.34 -12.43
N LEU A 92 -5.31 9.32 -13.11
CA LEU A 92 -3.92 9.72 -12.87
C LEU A 92 -3.73 10.21 -11.42
N LEU A 93 -4.68 11.00 -10.90
CA LEU A 93 -4.65 11.47 -9.51
C LEU A 93 -4.78 10.30 -8.51
N GLY A 94 -5.67 9.34 -8.79
CA GLY A 94 -5.81 8.12 -7.99
C GLY A 94 -4.52 7.29 -7.97
N PHE A 95 -3.90 7.11 -9.12
CA PHE A 95 -2.62 6.39 -9.28
C PHE A 95 -1.45 7.12 -8.60
N CYS A 96 -1.36 8.44 -8.74
CA CYS A 96 -0.38 9.24 -8.00
C CYS A 96 -0.56 9.11 -6.48
N THR A 97 -1.80 9.15 -5.99
CA THR A 97 -2.11 8.99 -4.56
C THR A 97 -1.73 7.59 -4.06
N PHE A 98 -2.01 6.55 -4.86
CA PHE A 98 -1.57 5.18 -4.57
C PHE A 98 -0.04 5.08 -4.49
N GLU A 99 0.69 5.67 -5.44
CA GLU A 99 2.16 5.66 -5.43
C GLU A 99 2.76 6.43 -4.24
N SER A 100 2.14 7.56 -3.84
CA SER A 100 2.48 8.24 -2.59
C SER A 100 2.29 7.32 -1.37
N CYS A 101 1.19 6.55 -1.32
CA CYS A 101 0.94 5.59 -0.25
C CYS A 101 1.98 4.46 -0.23
N VAL A 102 2.36 3.93 -1.40
CA VAL A 102 3.45 2.94 -1.53
C VAL A 102 4.77 3.52 -1.04
N GLY A 103 5.07 4.77 -1.38
CA GLY A 103 6.23 5.51 -0.87
C GLY A 103 6.26 5.61 0.65
N ILE A 104 5.10 5.80 1.29
CA ILE A 104 5.00 5.81 2.77
C ILE A 104 5.17 4.41 3.36
N PHE A 105 4.63 3.41 2.68
CA PHE A 105 4.64 2.02 3.14
C PHE A 105 6.05 1.45 3.28
N TRP A 106 6.94 1.66 2.30
CA TRP A 106 8.30 1.10 2.28
C TRP A 106 9.18 1.40 3.51
N PRO A 107 9.40 2.67 3.90
CA PRO A 107 10.20 2.99 5.10
C PRO A 107 9.50 2.54 6.39
N SER A 108 8.17 2.57 6.43
CA SER A 108 7.38 2.20 7.60
C SER A 108 7.45 0.70 7.88
N ILE A 109 7.30 -0.14 6.85
CA ILE A 109 7.44 -1.60 6.98
C ILE A 109 8.89 -1.98 7.32
N MET A 110 9.87 -1.24 6.82
CA MET A 110 11.28 -1.47 7.16
C MET A 110 11.55 -1.26 8.65
N LYS A 111 10.96 -0.21 9.25
CA LYS A 111 11.06 0.03 10.70
C LYS A 111 10.38 -1.05 11.52
N MET A 112 9.16 -1.45 11.16
CA MET A 112 8.47 -2.54 11.86
C MET A 112 9.26 -3.86 11.77
N ARG A 113 9.81 -4.19 10.60
CA ARG A 113 10.65 -5.40 10.41
C ARG A 113 11.96 -5.37 11.21
N SER A 114 12.45 -4.20 11.62
CA SER A 114 13.64 -4.10 12.47
C SER A 114 13.29 -4.23 13.96
N GLN A 115 12.09 -3.80 14.36
CA GLN A 115 11.66 -3.85 15.76
C GLN A 115 11.07 -5.19 16.18
N TYR A 116 10.37 -5.87 15.27
CA TYR A 116 9.60 -7.09 15.59
C TYR A 116 10.28 -8.40 15.15
N ILE A 117 11.30 -8.35 14.29
CA ILE A 117 11.93 -9.56 13.75
C ILE A 117 13.34 -9.71 14.35
N PRO A 118 13.65 -10.83 15.04
CA PRO A 118 14.99 -11.07 15.57
C PRO A 118 16.03 -11.06 14.45
N GLU A 119 17.17 -10.39 14.69
CA GLU A 119 18.24 -10.17 13.71
C GLU A 119 18.73 -11.49 13.09
N GLU A 120 18.77 -12.58 13.86
CA GLU A 120 19.26 -13.89 13.42
C GLU A 120 18.41 -14.55 12.32
N ALA A 121 17.08 -14.36 12.34
CA ALA A 121 16.16 -15.00 11.40
C ALA A 121 15.59 -14.04 10.35
N ARG A 122 15.96 -12.75 10.40
CA ARG A 122 15.39 -11.69 9.57
C ARG A 122 15.51 -12.00 8.09
N SER A 123 16.69 -12.39 7.60
CA SER A 123 16.90 -12.71 6.18
C SER A 123 16.04 -13.91 5.72
N THR A 124 16.00 -14.96 6.53
CA THR A 124 15.26 -16.20 6.24
C THR A 124 13.76 -15.96 6.15
N ILE A 125 13.18 -15.28 7.14
CA ILE A 125 11.75 -14.96 7.18
C ILE A 125 11.35 -14.08 5.98
N MET A 126 12.18 -13.08 5.65
CA MET A 126 11.92 -12.17 4.54
C MET A 126 11.97 -12.87 3.18
N ASN A 127 12.90 -13.80 2.99
CA ASN A 127 12.96 -14.61 1.78
C ASN A 127 11.80 -15.61 1.70
N PHE A 128 11.42 -16.23 2.82
CA PHE A 128 10.31 -17.17 2.88
C PHE A 128 8.96 -16.54 2.49
N PHE A 129 8.70 -15.28 2.88
CA PHE A 129 7.49 -14.57 2.46
C PHE A 129 7.56 -13.99 1.04
N ARG A 130 8.75 -13.78 0.48
CA ARG A 130 8.93 -13.28 -0.89
C ARG A 130 8.57 -14.31 -1.95
N ILE A 131 8.92 -15.58 -1.74
CA ILE A 131 8.67 -16.66 -2.69
C ILE A 131 7.18 -16.80 -3.03
N PRO A 132 6.26 -17.01 -2.06
CA PRO A 132 4.84 -17.13 -2.34
C PRO A 132 4.23 -15.83 -2.88
N LEU A 133 4.68 -14.67 -2.41
CA LEU A 133 4.19 -13.38 -2.90
C LEU A 133 4.57 -13.15 -4.37
N ASN A 134 5.82 -13.40 -4.74
CA ASN A 134 6.26 -13.26 -6.13
C ASN A 134 5.60 -14.31 -7.03
N LEU A 135 5.44 -15.54 -6.54
CA LEU A 135 4.72 -16.59 -7.28
C LEU A 135 3.25 -16.21 -7.52
N PHE A 136 2.57 -15.67 -6.50
CA PHE A 136 1.22 -15.14 -6.64
C PHE A 136 1.15 -14.03 -7.71
N VAL A 137 2.09 -13.07 -7.67
CA VAL A 137 2.17 -12.00 -8.68
C VAL A 137 2.38 -12.60 -10.08
N CYS A 138 3.26 -13.58 -10.23
CA CYS A 138 3.48 -14.27 -11.50
C CYS A 138 2.21 -14.97 -12.01
N VAL A 139 1.46 -15.66 -11.14
CA VAL A 139 0.20 -16.32 -11.51
C VAL A 139 -0.84 -15.31 -11.97
N VAL A 140 -0.99 -14.19 -11.25
CA VAL A 140 -1.91 -13.10 -11.62
C VAL A 140 -1.52 -12.51 -12.99
N LEU A 141 -0.23 -12.17 -13.18
CA LEU A 141 0.25 -11.60 -14.44
C LEU A 141 0.16 -12.59 -15.61
N TYR A 142 0.40 -13.88 -15.37
CA TYR A 142 0.23 -14.92 -16.40
C TYR A 142 -1.23 -15.02 -16.86
N ASN A 143 -2.18 -14.85 -15.95
CA ASN A 143 -3.61 -14.88 -16.24
C ASN A 143 -4.19 -13.50 -16.61
N VAL A 144 -3.37 -12.49 -16.92
CA VAL A 144 -3.84 -11.13 -17.25
C VAL A 144 -4.72 -11.06 -18.48
N ASN A 145 -4.54 -11.98 -19.43
CA ASN A 145 -5.39 -12.07 -20.62
C ASN A 145 -6.74 -12.75 -20.34
N ALA A 146 -6.87 -13.49 -19.23
CA ALA A 146 -8.09 -14.22 -18.88
C ALA A 146 -9.00 -13.43 -17.94
N PHE A 147 -8.48 -12.44 -17.20
CA PHE A 147 -9.24 -11.65 -16.23
C PHE A 147 -9.29 -10.17 -16.61
N PRO A 148 -10.47 -9.53 -16.59
CA PRO A 148 -10.58 -8.10 -16.86
C PRO A 148 -9.83 -7.29 -15.80
N ILE A 149 -9.23 -6.18 -16.23
CA ILE A 149 -8.43 -5.25 -15.41
C ILE A 149 -9.20 -4.81 -14.14
N THR A 150 -10.51 -4.64 -14.25
CA THR A 150 -11.43 -4.32 -13.14
C THR A 150 -11.38 -5.36 -12.02
N VAL A 151 -11.36 -6.66 -12.36
CA VAL A 151 -11.28 -7.76 -11.38
C VAL A 151 -9.91 -7.75 -10.70
N MET A 152 -8.82 -7.48 -11.44
CA MET A 152 -7.49 -7.40 -10.84
C MET A 152 -7.37 -6.24 -9.84
N PHE A 153 -7.85 -5.04 -10.19
CA PHE A 153 -7.87 -3.91 -9.26
C PHE A 153 -8.79 -4.16 -8.06
N GLY A 154 -9.95 -4.81 -8.28
CA GLY A 154 -10.85 -5.23 -7.20
C GLY A 154 -10.19 -6.19 -6.21
N MET A 155 -9.51 -7.23 -6.71
CA MET A 155 -8.77 -8.18 -5.88
C MET A 155 -7.64 -7.51 -5.10
N CYS A 156 -6.88 -6.60 -5.74
CA CYS A 156 -5.86 -5.82 -5.05
C CYS A 156 -6.45 -4.93 -3.94
N SER A 157 -7.60 -4.29 -4.17
CA SER A 157 -8.27 -3.48 -3.16
C SER A 157 -8.74 -4.32 -1.97
N ILE A 158 -9.34 -5.50 -2.22
CA ILE A 158 -9.75 -6.43 -1.16
C ILE A 158 -8.55 -6.86 -0.31
N PHE A 159 -7.42 -7.20 -0.94
CA PHE A 159 -6.21 -7.55 -0.18
C PHE A 159 -5.67 -6.38 0.64
N LEU A 160 -5.70 -5.15 0.12
CA LEU A 160 -5.29 -3.97 0.88
C LEU A 160 -6.22 -3.71 2.08
N LEU A 161 -7.53 -3.94 1.94
CA LEU A 161 -8.48 -3.88 3.06
C LEU A 161 -8.20 -4.97 4.09
N MET A 162 -7.93 -6.21 3.65
CA MET A 162 -7.54 -7.30 4.56
C MET A 162 -6.27 -6.96 5.32
N VAL A 163 -5.26 -6.41 4.65
CA VAL A 163 -4.03 -5.92 5.30
C VAL A 163 -4.33 -4.78 6.28
N ALA A 164 -5.21 -3.85 5.95
CA ALA A 164 -5.62 -2.78 6.87
C ALA A 164 -6.27 -3.34 8.15
N ILE A 165 -7.11 -4.37 8.02
CA ILE A 165 -7.74 -5.06 9.16
C ILE A 165 -6.67 -5.80 9.98
N LEU A 166 -5.77 -6.53 9.33
CA LEU A 166 -4.67 -7.24 10.01
C LEU A 166 -3.75 -6.26 10.74
N GLN A 167 -3.42 -5.12 10.13
CA GLN A 167 -2.63 -4.06 10.75
C GLN A 167 -3.32 -3.50 12.01
N ARG A 168 -4.66 -3.35 11.97
CA ARG A 168 -5.46 -2.95 13.14
C ARG A 168 -5.42 -4.01 14.25
N ARG A 169 -5.49 -5.30 13.90
CA ARG A 169 -5.35 -6.39 14.88
C ARG A 169 -3.97 -6.39 15.51
N LEU A 170 -2.92 -6.21 14.71
CA LEU A 170 -1.54 -6.11 15.20
C LEU A 170 -1.37 -4.95 16.17
N MET A 171 -1.95 -3.78 15.87
CA MET A 171 -1.94 -2.62 16.77
C MET A 171 -2.57 -2.95 18.13
N LEU A 172 -3.74 -3.59 18.14
CA LEU A 172 -4.43 -3.94 19.38
C LEU A 172 -3.60 -4.93 20.23
N VAL A 173 -2.97 -5.91 19.58
CA VAL A 173 -2.10 -6.88 20.27
C VAL A 173 -0.83 -6.19 20.80
N ALA A 174 -0.22 -5.30 20.02
CA ALA A 174 0.96 -4.54 20.44
C ALA A 174 0.65 -3.61 21.64
N ASP A 175 -0.50 -2.93 21.62
CA ASP A 175 -0.94 -2.10 22.75
C ASP A 175 -1.26 -2.95 23.98
N LEU A 176 -1.88 -4.12 23.82
CA LEU A 176 -2.16 -5.05 24.92
C LEU A 176 -0.87 -5.58 25.56
N HIS A 177 0.11 -5.99 24.76
CA HIS A 177 1.42 -6.44 25.26
C HIS A 177 2.11 -5.34 26.05
N LYS A 178 2.10 -4.09 25.55
CA LYS A 178 2.68 -2.93 26.23
C LYS A 178 1.99 -2.62 27.57
N LEU A 179 0.67 -2.77 27.64
CA LEU A 179 -0.10 -2.63 28.88
C LEU A 179 0.24 -3.73 29.89
N SER A 180 0.37 -4.98 29.42
CA SER A 180 0.75 -6.12 30.27
C SER A 180 2.13 -5.93 30.88
N THR A 181 3.14 -5.53 30.09
CA THR A 181 4.49 -5.25 30.59
C THR A 181 4.50 -4.12 31.60
N LYS A 182 3.79 -3.02 31.33
CA LYS A 182 3.69 -1.89 32.26
C LYS A 182 3.01 -2.27 33.58
N SER A 183 1.99 -3.14 33.52
CA SER A 183 1.33 -3.65 34.72
C SER A 183 2.27 -4.53 35.54
N GLN A 184 3.06 -5.41 34.89
CA GLN A 184 4.07 -6.23 35.56
C GLN A 184 5.15 -5.39 36.24
N GLU A 185 5.66 -4.34 35.58
CA GLU A 185 6.64 -3.41 36.17
C GLU A 185 6.07 -2.71 37.40
N MET A 186 4.82 -2.23 37.35
CA MET A 186 4.16 -1.60 38.49
C MET A 186 3.98 -2.57 39.66
N THR A 187 3.64 -3.82 39.37
CA THR A 187 3.47 -4.87 40.40
C THR A 187 4.80 -5.28 41.03
N ALA A 188 5.88 -5.33 40.25
CA ALA A 188 7.22 -5.66 40.75
C ALA A 188 7.85 -4.52 41.57
N GLN A 189 7.41 -3.28 41.35
CA GLN A 189 7.90 -2.10 42.08
C GLN A 189 7.16 -1.87 43.41
N ASP A 190 5.95 -2.42 43.55
CA ASP A 190 5.16 -2.43 44.79
C ASP A 190 5.48 -3.62 45.72
N GLU A 191 6.35 -4.56 45.30
CA GLU A 191 6.83 -5.63 46.16
C GLU A 191 7.94 -5.08 47.07
N PRO A 192 7.71 -4.88 48.38
CA PRO A 192 8.73 -4.33 49.27
C PRO A 192 9.92 -5.30 49.27
N LEU A 193 11.13 -4.77 49.05
CA LEU A 193 12.37 -5.51 49.30
C LEU A 193 12.29 -6.10 50.71
N ASN A 194 12.04 -7.40 50.78
CA ASN A 194 12.03 -8.13 52.03
C ASN A 194 13.47 -8.07 52.60
N PRO A 195 13.67 -7.56 53.83
CA PRO A 195 15.00 -7.41 54.44
C PRO A 195 15.71 -8.74 54.73
#